data_AF-A0A432UBR4-F1
#
_entry.id   AF-A0A432UBR4-F1
#
_cell.length_a   1.000
_cell.length_b   1.000
_cell.length_c   1.000
_cell.angle_alpha   90.00
_cell.angle_beta   90.00
_cell.angle_gamma   90.00
#
_symmetry.space_group_name_H-M   'P 1'
#
loop_
_entity.id
_entity.type
_entity.pdbx_description
1 polymer ?
#
loop_
_entity_poly.entity_id
_entity_poly.type
_entity_poly.pdbx_seq_one_letter_code
_entity_poly.pdbx_strand_id
1 'polypeptide(L)'
;NVLNTEIAPTVIAVSERAPKEKIEEFERRGAKVLVCGRERVDFRELLRELFEMGIEKLMVEGGSSVNWELIKNDLVDEIRLIHLPVVVGGDDVPSLTSGEGFGSLESVKRFKIKRVFQCGNQVITEYLRM
;
A
#
# COMPACT_ATOMS: atom_id res chain seq x y z
N ASN A 1 6.58 17.58 -2.24
CA ASN A 1 7.06 16.97 -0.98
C ASN A 1 5.83 16.39 -0.29
N VAL A 2 5.81 15.07 -0.01
CA VAL A 2 4.64 14.39 0.58
C VAL A 2 4.35 14.87 2.01
N LEU A 3 5.32 15.54 2.64
CA LEU A 3 5.19 16.10 3.99
C LEU A 3 4.79 17.58 4.01
N ASN A 4 4.22 18.11 2.91
CA ASN A 4 3.63 19.45 2.95
C ASN A 4 2.19 19.36 3.52
N THR A 5 2.11 19.46 4.84
CA THR A 5 0.90 19.36 5.65
C THR A 5 -0.07 20.52 5.45
N GLU A 6 0.36 21.62 4.82
CA GLU A 6 -0.51 22.76 4.46
C GLU A 6 -1.40 22.44 3.25
N ILE A 7 -0.97 21.51 2.38
CA ILE A 7 -1.71 21.13 1.17
C ILE A 7 -2.74 20.04 1.48
N ALA A 8 -2.40 19.09 2.36
CA ALA A 8 -3.29 18.01 2.76
C ALA A 8 -2.93 17.45 4.15
N PRO A 9 -3.93 16.97 4.92
CA PRO A 9 -3.68 16.20 6.14
C PRO A 9 -2.75 15.02 5.85
N THR A 10 -1.71 14.87 6.66
CA THR A 10 -0.68 13.85 6.47
C THR A 10 -0.64 12.94 7.69
N VAL A 11 -0.72 11.63 7.45
CA VAL A 11 -0.56 10.59 8.48
C VAL A 11 0.72 9.81 8.18
N ILE A 12 1.55 9.61 9.19
CA ILE A 12 2.77 8.79 9.10
C ILE A 12 2.62 7.60 10.02
N ALA A 13 2.61 6.40 9.45
CA ALA A 13 2.62 5.15 10.21
C ALA A 13 4.05 4.71 10.48
N VAL A 14 4.36 4.40 11.73
CA VAL A 14 5.67 3.90 12.18
C VAL A 14 5.49 2.70 13.10
N SER A 15 6.56 1.94 13.36
CA SER A 15 6.55 0.93 14.42
C SER A 15 7.08 1.51 15.74
N GLU A 16 6.96 0.75 16.84
CA GLU A 16 7.49 1.12 18.17
C GLU A 16 9.01 1.42 18.17
N ARG A 17 9.73 1.00 17.13
CA ARG A 17 11.16 1.28 16.94
C ARG A 17 11.48 2.69 16.47
N ALA A 18 10.48 3.48 16.08
CA ALA A 18 10.72 4.84 15.64
C ALA A 18 11.30 5.69 16.78
N PRO A 19 12.39 6.44 16.53
CA PRO A 19 12.95 7.35 17.53
C PRO A 19 11.92 8.42 17.92
N LYS A 20 11.71 8.61 19.23
CA LYS A 20 10.73 9.57 19.75
C LYS A 20 10.99 10.98 19.23
N GLU A 21 12.26 11.36 19.11
CA GLU A 21 12.67 12.68 18.64
C GLU A 21 12.19 12.94 17.21
N LYS A 22 12.18 11.90 16.35
CA LYS A 22 11.66 12.00 14.97
C LYS A 22 10.14 12.05 14.94
N ILE A 23 9.46 11.29 15.80
CA ILE A 23 8.00 11.35 15.92
C ILE A 23 7.57 12.78 16.25
N GLU A 24 8.15 13.35 17.31
CA GLU A 24 7.87 14.72 17.72
C GLU A 24 8.24 15.75 16.65
N GLU A 25 9.32 15.52 15.89
CA GLU A 25 9.69 16.38 14.76
C GLU A 25 8.58 16.42 13.69
N PHE A 26 8.05 15.26 13.29
CA PHE A 26 6.98 15.20 12.30
C PHE A 26 5.66 15.75 12.81
N GLU A 27 5.35 15.54 14.10
CA GLU A 27 4.18 16.13 14.74
C GLU A 27 4.27 17.66 14.79
N ARG A 28 5.43 18.23 15.15
CA ARG A 28 5.66 19.69 15.10
C ARG A 28 5.51 20.26 13.68
N ARG A 29 5.73 19.45 12.65
CA ARG A 29 5.52 19.81 11.24
C ARG A 29 4.07 19.62 10.78
N GLY A 30 3.16 19.26 11.68
CA GLY A 30 1.72 19.14 11.41
C GLY A 30 1.26 17.77 10.91
N ALA A 31 2.14 16.76 10.87
CA ALA A 31 1.74 15.39 10.53
C ALA A 31 1.19 14.67 11.77
N LYS A 32 0.17 13.83 11.60
CA LYS A 32 -0.25 12.90 12.65
C LYS A 32 0.60 11.63 12.55
N VAL A 33 1.25 11.23 13.64
CA VAL A 33 2.04 10.00 13.67
C VAL A 33 1.24 8.90 14.36
N LEU A 34 1.12 7.75 13.71
CA LEU A 34 0.52 6.54 14.26
C LEU A 34 1.63 5.52 14.52
N VAL A 35 1.70 5.00 15.74
CA VAL A 35 2.58 3.89 16.09
C VAL A 35 1.78 2.61 15.98
N CYS A 36 2.10 1.77 14.99
CA CYS A 36 1.41 0.51 14.69
C CYS A 36 2.43 -0.61 14.57
N GLY A 37 2.33 -1.63 15.41
CA GLY A 37 3.26 -2.77 15.43
C GLY A 37 4.62 -2.48 16.07
N ARG A 38 5.32 -3.56 16.43
CA ARG A 38 6.56 -3.51 17.23
C ARG A 38 7.81 -3.25 16.39
N GLU A 39 8.15 -4.22 15.54
CA GLU A 39 9.39 -4.20 14.76
C GLU A 39 9.21 -3.49 13.42
N ARG A 40 8.06 -3.75 12.78
CA ARG A 40 7.62 -3.19 11.50
C ARG A 40 6.19 -2.70 11.66
N VAL A 41 5.75 -1.85 10.73
CA VAL A 41 4.37 -1.39 10.68
C VAL A 41 3.45 -2.60 10.52
N ASP A 42 2.53 -2.79 11.46
CA ASP A 42 1.45 -3.76 11.33
C ASP A 42 0.32 -3.13 10.51
N PHE A 43 0.07 -3.65 9.31
CA PHE A 43 -0.95 -3.12 8.41
C PHE A 43 -2.39 -3.37 8.89
N ARG A 44 -2.65 -4.42 9.67
CA ARG A 44 -3.99 -4.65 10.24
C ARG A 44 -4.31 -3.62 11.31
N GLU A 45 -3.32 -3.31 12.15
CA GLU A 45 -3.42 -2.26 13.16
C GLU A 45 -3.55 -0.90 12.50
N LEU A 46 -2.69 -0.57 11.52
CA LEU A 46 -2.77 0.67 10.77
C LEU A 46 -4.14 0.88 10.12
N LEU A 47 -4.68 -0.12 9.42
CA LEU A 47 -5.98 0.02 8.77
C LEU A 47 -7.12 0.21 9.78
N ARG A 48 -7.00 -0.34 11.00
CA ARG A 48 -7.97 -0.10 12.08
C ARG A 48 -7.90 1.34 12.56
N GLU A 49 -6.70 1.84 12.84
CA GLU A 49 -6.49 3.24 13.27
C GLU A 49 -7.01 4.23 12.21
N LEU A 50 -6.75 3.97 10.93
CA LEU A 50 -7.27 4.79 9.84
C LEU A 50 -8.80 4.75 9.78
N PHE A 51 -9.41 3.58 9.99
CA PHE A 51 -10.86 3.44 10.05
C PHE A 51 -11.47 4.21 11.23
N GLU A 52 -10.85 4.15 12.41
CA GLU A 52 -11.26 4.92 13.60
C GLU A 52 -11.13 6.44 13.37
N MET A 53 -10.23 6.86 12.49
CA MET A 53 -10.14 8.25 12.00
C MET A 53 -11.20 8.62 10.95
N GLY A 54 -12.11 7.71 10.60
CA GLY A 54 -13.16 7.91 9.60
C GLY A 54 -12.73 7.63 8.16
N ILE A 55 -11.57 7.01 7.95
CA ILE A 55 -11.07 6.68 6.60
C ILE A 55 -11.58 5.28 6.23
N GLU A 56 -12.65 5.24 5.45
CA GLU A 56 -13.29 3.98 5.04
C GLU A 56 -12.78 3.43 3.70
N LYS A 57 -12.14 4.28 2.88
CA LYS A 57 -11.63 3.92 1.56
C LYS A 57 -10.20 4.44 1.41
N LEU A 58 -9.28 3.52 1.14
CA LEU A 58 -7.87 3.81 0.94
C LEU A 58 -7.46 3.44 -0.49
N MET A 59 -6.78 4.36 -1.16
CA MET A 59 -6.07 4.06 -2.40
C MET A 59 -4.59 3.85 -2.07
N VAL A 60 -4.09 2.66 -2.37
CA VAL A 60 -2.68 2.30 -2.14
C VAL A 60 -1.97 2.26 -3.48
N GLU A 61 -0.92 3.08 -3.62
CA GLU A 61 -0.14 3.21 -4.85
C GLU A 61 1.21 2.47 -4.80
N GLY A 62 1.43 1.63 -3.77
CA GLY A 62 2.64 0.85 -3.56
C GLY A 62 3.62 1.49 -2.57
N GLY A 63 4.92 1.16 -2.58
CA GLY A 63 5.62 0.32 -3.57
C GLY A 63 5.41 -1.19 -3.43
N SER A 64 6.23 -1.97 -4.12
CA SER A 64 6.09 -3.43 -4.26
C SER A 64 6.06 -4.18 -2.91
N SER A 65 6.77 -3.70 -1.90
CA SER A 65 6.77 -4.29 -0.55
C SER A 65 5.49 -3.99 0.22
N VAL A 66 4.94 -2.78 0.11
CA VAL A 66 3.64 -2.42 0.71
C VAL A 66 2.53 -3.24 0.07
N ASN A 67 2.54 -3.36 -1.26
CA ASN A 67 1.59 -4.21 -1.98
C ASN A 67 1.66 -5.66 -1.50
N TRP A 68 2.86 -6.20 -1.31
CA TRP A 68 3.04 -7.55 -0.79
C TRP A 68 2.47 -7.72 0.62
N GLU A 69 2.77 -6.81 1.55
CA GLU A 69 2.27 -6.88 2.92
C GLU A 69 0.73 -6.85 2.98
N LEU A 70 0.09 -6.03 2.14
CA LEU A 70 -1.37 -5.98 2.07
C LEU A 70 -1.96 -7.26 1.45
N ILE A 71 -1.40 -7.75 0.35
CA ILE A 71 -1.90 -8.93 -0.35
C ILE A 71 -1.70 -10.18 0.51
N LYS A 72 -0.51 -10.40 1.08
CA LYS A 72 -0.24 -11.59 1.90
C LYS A 72 -1.12 -11.67 3.15
N ASN A 73 -1.50 -10.51 3.70
CA ASN A 73 -2.42 -10.40 4.84
C ASN A 73 -3.90 -10.37 4.45
N ASP A 74 -4.26 -10.49 3.17
CA ASP A 74 -5.66 -10.48 2.72
C ASP A 74 -6.39 -9.15 3.03
N LEU A 75 -5.71 -8.03 2.81
CA LEU A 75 -6.19 -6.68 3.13
C LEU A 75 -6.55 -5.86 1.88
N VAL A 76 -6.73 -6.52 0.73
CA VAL A 76 -6.98 -5.86 -0.57
C VAL A 76 -8.33 -6.30 -1.12
N ASP A 77 -9.24 -5.35 -1.31
CA ASP A 77 -10.56 -5.60 -1.88
C ASP A 77 -10.59 -5.47 -3.42
N GLU A 78 -9.87 -4.49 -3.96
CA GLU A 78 -9.82 -4.18 -5.40
C GLU A 78 -8.38 -3.90 -5.83
N ILE A 79 -7.99 -4.41 -7.00
CA ILE A 79 -6.72 -4.09 -7.66
C ILE A 79 -7.03 -3.42 -9.00
N ARG A 80 -6.42 -2.26 -9.26
CA ARG A 80 -6.41 -1.62 -10.58
C ARG A 80 -4.99 -1.59 -11.12
N LEU A 81 -4.77 -2.23 -12.26
CA LEU A 81 -3.47 -2.22 -12.94
C LEU A 81 -3.55 -1.43 -14.23
N ILE A 82 -2.52 -0.62 -14.46
CA ILE A 82 -2.32 0.14 -15.68
C ILE A 82 -1.18 -0.52 -16.45
N HIS A 83 -1.48 -1.08 -17.61
CA HIS A 83 -0.52 -1.74 -18.48
C HIS A 83 -0.03 -0.74 -19.53
N LEU A 84 1.22 -0.34 -19.40
CA LEU A 84 1.90 0.55 -20.34
C LEU A 84 2.50 -0.27 -21.51
N PRO A 85 2.49 0.25 -22.75
CA PRO A 85 3.13 -0.40 -23.90
C PRO A 85 4.65 -0.15 -23.90
N VAL A 86 5.31 -0.47 -22.79
CA VAL A 86 6.73 -0.23 -22.55
C VAL A 86 7.38 -1.50 -22.00
N VAL A 87 8.61 -1.78 -22.42
CA VAL A 87 9.42 -2.91 -21.93
C VAL A 87 10.66 -2.33 -21.25
N VAL A 88 10.86 -2.68 -19.97
CA VAL A 88 12.02 -2.23 -19.17
C VAL A 88 13.06 -3.35 -19.04
N GLY A 89 12.64 -4.57 -18.68
CA GLY A 89 13.53 -5.69 -18.38
C GLY A 89 14.30 -5.53 -17.06
N GLY A 90 15.02 -6.58 -16.63
CA GLY A 90 15.90 -6.56 -15.46
C GLY A 90 15.39 -7.40 -14.28
N ASP A 91 16.26 -8.26 -13.74
CA ASP A 91 15.91 -9.20 -12.67
C ASP A 91 15.68 -8.50 -11.31
N ASP A 92 16.34 -7.35 -11.09
CA ASP A 92 16.25 -6.55 -9.87
C ASP A 92 15.22 -5.39 -9.97
N VAL A 93 14.47 -5.31 -11.07
CA VAL A 93 13.44 -4.28 -11.24
C VAL A 93 12.18 -4.68 -10.46
N PRO A 94 11.65 -3.81 -9.56
CA PRO A 94 10.46 -4.15 -8.79
C PRO A 94 9.26 -4.51 -9.66
N SER A 95 8.65 -5.66 -9.40
CA SER A 95 7.34 -6.04 -9.95
C SER A 95 6.20 -5.40 -9.15
N LEU A 96 4.94 -5.77 -9.46
CA LEU A 96 3.75 -5.35 -8.68
C LEU A 96 3.92 -5.63 -7.17
N THR A 97 4.50 -6.78 -6.84
CA THR A 97 4.83 -7.17 -5.47
C THR A 97 6.30 -7.59 -5.38
N SER A 98 6.91 -7.33 -4.23
CA SER A 98 8.18 -7.96 -3.82
C SER A 98 7.92 -8.91 -2.66
N GLY A 99 8.96 -9.27 -1.90
CA GLY A 99 8.84 -10.16 -0.74
C GLY A 99 9.04 -11.63 -1.06
N GLU A 100 8.73 -12.47 -0.08
CA GLU A 100 9.01 -13.91 -0.08
C GLU A 100 8.17 -14.70 -1.10
N GLY A 101 7.03 -14.15 -1.53
CA GLY A 101 6.08 -14.84 -2.38
C GLY A 101 5.31 -15.95 -1.65
N PHE A 102 4.27 -16.47 -2.30
CA PHE A 102 3.52 -17.62 -1.79
C PHE A 102 4.25 -18.92 -2.13
N GLY A 103 4.51 -19.76 -1.14
CA GLY A 103 5.20 -21.04 -1.33
C GLY A 103 4.34 -22.13 -1.99
N SER A 104 3.03 -21.91 -2.13
CA SER A 104 2.11 -22.88 -2.74
C SER A 104 0.89 -22.22 -3.38
N LEU A 105 0.28 -22.89 -4.37
CA LEU A 105 -0.91 -22.40 -5.10
C LEU A 105 -2.20 -22.38 -4.27
N GLU A 106 -2.22 -23.08 -3.14
CA GLU A 106 -3.33 -23.06 -2.18
C GLU A 106 -3.32 -21.76 -1.36
N SER A 107 -2.14 -21.17 -1.15
CA SER A 107 -1.97 -19.96 -0.33
C SER A 107 -2.16 -18.65 -1.11
N VAL A 108 -2.14 -18.70 -2.45
CA VAL A 108 -2.23 -17.50 -3.30
C VAL A 108 -3.58 -16.80 -3.14
N LYS A 109 -3.55 -15.47 -3.10
CA LYS A 109 -4.78 -14.66 -3.15
C LYS A 109 -5.33 -14.63 -4.57
N ARG A 110 -6.63 -14.88 -4.70
CA ARG A 110 -7.33 -14.95 -5.98
C ARG A 110 -8.24 -13.75 -6.14
N PHE A 111 -8.28 -13.25 -7.37
CA PHE A 111 -9.11 -12.12 -7.75
C PHE A 111 -9.88 -12.46 -9.04
N LYS A 112 -11.09 -11.92 -9.17
CA LYS A 112 -11.90 -11.99 -10.37
C LYS A 112 -11.76 -10.72 -11.19
N ILE A 113 -11.69 -10.85 -12.51
CA ILE A 113 -11.73 -9.69 -13.40
C ILE A 113 -13.10 -9.03 -13.26
N LYS A 114 -13.09 -7.75 -12.90
CA LYS A 114 -14.28 -6.90 -12.86
C LYS A 114 -14.46 -6.18 -14.19
N ARG A 115 -13.37 -5.65 -14.74
CA ARG A 115 -13.41 -4.82 -15.96
C ARG A 115 -12.06 -4.82 -16.67
N VAL A 116 -12.10 -4.72 -17.99
CA VAL A 116 -10.94 -4.44 -18.85
C VAL A 116 -11.34 -3.36 -19.84
N PHE A 117 -10.53 -2.31 -19.98
CA PHE A 117 -10.79 -1.25 -20.94
C PHE A 117 -9.50 -0.52 -21.34
N GLN A 118 -9.52 0.10 -22.52
CA GLN A 118 -8.41 0.91 -23.01
C GLN A 118 -8.59 2.37 -22.58
N CYS A 119 -7.49 3.03 -22.20
CA CYS A 119 -7.41 4.46 -21.94
C CYS A 119 -6.18 5.02 -22.67
N GLY A 120 -6.39 5.78 -23.74
CA GLY A 120 -5.30 6.21 -24.62
C GLY A 120 -4.56 5.00 -25.22
N ASN A 121 -3.24 4.95 -25.07
CA ASN A 121 -2.41 3.83 -25.52
C ASN A 121 -2.11 2.81 -24.39
N GLN A 122 -2.97 2.74 -23.37
CA GLN A 122 -2.77 1.89 -22.20
C GLN A 122 -4.00 0.99 -21.98
N VAL A 123 -3.80 -0.18 -21.39
CA VAL A 123 -4.89 -1.07 -20.96
C VAL A 123 -5.03 -0.98 -19.46
N ILE A 124 -6.26 -0.84 -18.97
CA ILE A 124 -6.59 -0.86 -17.55
C ILE A 124 -7.37 -2.13 -17.25
N THR A 125 -6.94 -2.85 -16.23
CA THR A 125 -7.61 -4.04 -15.70
C THR A 125 -7.99 -3.82 -14.25
N GLU A 126 -9.27 -4.00 -13.93
CA GLU A 126 -9.81 -3.95 -12.57
C GLU A 126 -10.14 -5.36 -12.09
N TYR A 127 -9.71 -5.70 -10.89
CA TYR A 127 -9.94 -6.99 -10.25
C TYR A 127 -10.58 -6.81 -8.88
N LEU A 128 -11.49 -7.71 -8.50
CA LEU A 128 -12.07 -7.77 -7.16
C LEU A 128 -11.62 -9.03 -6.46
N ARG A 129 -11.41 -8.95 -5.14
CA ARG A 129 -11.15 -10.13 -4.32
C ARG A 129 -12.27 -11.17 -4.47
N MET A 130 -11.88 -12.45 -4.51
CA MET A 130 -12.80 -13.60 -4.57
C MET A 130 -13.30 -14.01 -3.19
#